data_AF-A0A0C3DHT4-F1
#
_entry.id   AF-A0A0C3DHT4-F1
#
_cell.length_a   1.000
_cell.length_b   1.000
_cell.length_c   1.000
_cell.angle_alpha   90.00
_cell.angle_beta   90.00
_cell.angle_gamma   90.00
#
_symmetry.space_group_name_H-M   'P 1'
#
loop_
_entity.id
_entity.type
_entity.pdbx_description
1 polymer ?
#
loop_
_entity_poly.entity_id
_entity_poly.type
_entity_poly.pdbx_seq_one_letter_code
_entity_poly.pdbx_strand_id
1 'polypeptide(L)'
;PINLFVNSADELYGPITTIQRDGRVRHIPWTIFLLKPLDWDCVNDVRAIILDVNKLQQVFSDENRTTLWQAIPALKELQTTWEAKQQDPKYILYHTALQGSLNKIAKYYSRLDQKPVYILALGMFSFTYSYSC
;
A
#
# COMPACT_ATOMS: atom_id res chain seq x y z
N PRO A 1 4.61 23.51 17.91
CA PRO A 1 4.69 22.55 19.03
C PRO A 1 5.71 21.42 18.80
N ILE A 2 5.59 20.64 17.72
CA ILE A 2 6.42 19.44 17.51
C ILE A 2 7.89 19.75 17.18
N ASN A 3 8.15 20.74 16.31
CA ASN A 3 9.52 21.15 15.97
C ASN A 3 10.26 21.73 17.20
N LEU A 4 9.51 22.40 18.08
CA LEU A 4 10.04 23.00 19.30
C LEU A 4 10.43 21.91 20.31
N PHE A 5 9.63 20.84 20.40
CA PHE A 5 9.96 19.65 21.18
C PHE A 5 11.21 18.94 20.62
N VAL A 6 11.24 18.64 19.31
CA VAL A 6 12.38 17.92 18.71
C VAL A 6 13.69 18.68 18.84
N ASN A 7 13.66 20.00 18.65
CA ASN A 7 14.86 20.85 18.75
C ASN A 7 15.40 20.99 20.18
N SER A 8 14.59 20.72 21.20
CA SER A 8 14.97 20.83 22.61
C SER A 8 15.08 19.47 23.31
N ALA A 9 14.62 18.38 22.70
CA ALA A 9 14.51 17.07 23.35
C ALA A 9 15.87 16.50 23.77
N ASP A 10 16.89 16.64 22.93
CA ASP A 10 18.24 16.18 23.25
C ASP A 10 18.86 16.96 24.42
N GLU A 11 18.55 18.25 24.54
CA GLU A 11 19.03 19.12 25.62
C GLU A 11 18.25 18.90 26.92
N LEU A 12 16.93 18.73 26.83
CA LEU A 12 16.03 18.58 27.99
C LEU A 12 16.04 17.18 28.60
N TYR A 13 16.14 16.14 27.77
CA TYR A 13 15.98 14.75 28.20
C TYR A 13 17.27 13.92 28.06
N GLY A 14 18.32 14.47 27.45
CA GLY A 14 19.51 13.70 27.07
C GLY A 14 19.21 12.69 25.97
N PRO A 15 20.13 11.75 25.67
CA PRO A 15 19.93 10.76 24.63
C PRO A 15 18.80 9.78 24.97
N ILE A 16 17.96 9.42 23.99
CA ILE A 16 16.84 8.50 24.19
C ILE A 16 17.28 7.11 24.66
N THR A 17 18.45 6.67 24.21
CA THR A 17 19.04 5.40 24.61
C THR A 17 20.55 5.43 24.39
N THR A 18 21.23 4.53 25.08
CA THR A 18 22.67 4.34 24.95
C THR A 18 22.92 2.88 24.60
N ILE A 19 23.56 2.64 23.46
CA ILE A 19 23.89 1.30 22.98
C ILE A 19 25.37 1.07 23.22
N GLN A 20 25.71 0.02 23.97
CA GLN A 20 27.08 -0.50 24.04
C GLN A 20 27.23 -1.69 23.11
N ARG A 21 28.17 -1.59 22.17
CA ARG A 21 28.54 -2.70 21.28
C ARG A 21 30.05 -2.70 21.09
N ASP A 22 30.68 -3.86 21.31
CA ASP A 22 32.13 -4.07 21.17
C ASP A 22 32.96 -3.06 21.99
N GLY A 23 32.52 -2.75 23.22
CA GLY A 23 33.17 -1.78 24.11
C GLY A 23 32.99 -0.32 23.70
N ARG A 24 32.30 -0.02 22.59
CA ARG A 24 31.97 1.35 22.16
C ARG A 24 30.57 1.72 22.62
N VAL A 25 30.50 2.82 23.36
CA VAL A 25 29.24 3.46 23.78
C VAL A 25 28.78 4.41 22.67
N ARG A 26 27.54 4.23 22.18
CA ARG A 26 26.87 5.19 21.30
C ARG A 26 25.64 5.74 21.99
N HIS A 27 25.60 7.06 22.14
CA HIS A 27 24.40 7.77 22.54
C HIS A 27 23.54 8.00 21.30
N ILE A 28 22.28 7.57 21.36
CA ILE A 28 21.30 7.77 20.30
C ILE A 28 20.51 9.02 20.66
N PRO A 29 20.63 10.13 19.92
CA PRO A 29 19.85 11.33 20.18
C PRO A 29 18.40 11.15 19.69
N TRP A 30 17.46 11.91 20.25
CA TRP A 30 16.07 12.00 19.81
C TRP A 30 15.96 12.48 18.37
N THR A 31 16.81 13.43 17.98
CA THR A 31 16.82 14.02 16.63
C THR A 31 17.09 13.00 15.51
N ILE A 32 17.70 11.84 15.81
CA ILE A 32 17.94 10.79 14.80
C ILE A 32 16.65 10.16 14.26
N PHE A 33 15.56 10.21 15.03
CA PHE A 33 14.25 9.69 14.64
C PHE A 33 13.43 10.69 13.85
N LEU A 34 13.94 11.91 13.66
CA LEU A 34 13.29 12.89 12.82
C LEU A 34 13.44 12.47 11.35
N LEU A 35 12.32 12.14 10.73
CA LEU A 35 12.26 11.92 9.29
C LEU A 35 12.67 13.20 8.56
N LYS A 36 13.66 13.08 7.68
CA LYS A 36 14.05 14.18 6.80
C LYS A 36 12.93 14.42 5.78
N PRO A 37 12.90 15.58 5.12
CA PRO A 37 11.91 15.84 4.05
C PRO A 37 11.84 14.72 3.01
N LEU A 38 12.99 14.20 2.58
CA LEU A 38 13.06 13.07 1.64
C LEU A 38 12.48 11.77 2.19
N ASP A 39 12.63 11.51 3.49
CA ASP A 39 12.05 10.32 4.12
C ASP A 39 10.52 10.45 4.18
N TRP A 40 10.00 11.66 4.39
CA TRP A 40 8.57 11.95 4.32
C TRP A 40 8.00 11.76 2.91
N ASP A 41 8.74 12.16 1.87
CA ASP A 41 8.35 11.88 0.49
C ASP A 41 8.21 10.38 0.27
N CYS A 42 9.17 9.59 0.78
CA CYS A 42 9.10 8.14 0.69
C CYS A 42 7.87 7.56 1.42
N VAL A 43 7.59 8.05 2.63
CA VAL A 43 6.39 7.66 3.40
C VAL A 43 5.11 8.00 2.63
N ASN A 44 5.05 9.17 2.01
CA ASN A 44 3.89 9.60 1.23
C ASN A 44 3.69 8.73 -0.03
N ASP A 45 4.77 8.31 -0.68
CA ASP A 45 4.72 7.45 -1.85
C ASP A 45 4.24 6.04 -1.48
N VAL A 46 4.79 5.48 -0.40
CA VAL A 46 4.33 4.19 0.14
C VAL A 46 2.86 4.28 0.55
N ARG A 47 2.45 5.37 1.21
CA ARG A 47 1.04 5.62 1.55
C ARG A 47 0.17 5.62 0.30
N ALA A 48 0.60 6.28 -0.77
CA ALA A 48 -0.16 6.32 -2.02
C ALA A 48 -0.31 4.91 -2.64
N ILE A 49 0.74 4.09 -2.61
CA ILE A 49 0.68 2.69 -3.08
C ILE A 49 -0.28 1.86 -2.22
N ILE A 50 -0.20 1.98 -0.89
CA ILE A 50 -1.05 1.22 0.05
C ILE A 50 -2.52 1.64 -0.09
N LEU A 51 -2.78 2.93 -0.36
CA LEU A 51 -4.13 3.44 -0.52
C LEU A 51 -4.90 2.75 -1.67
N ASP A 52 -4.22 2.37 -2.75
CA ASP A 52 -4.83 1.64 -3.86
C ASP A 52 -5.34 0.26 -3.41
N VAL A 53 -4.55 -0.44 -2.59
CA VAL A 53 -4.96 -1.73 -2.01
C VAL A 53 -6.09 -1.55 -0.99
N ASN A 54 -6.05 -0.47 -0.21
CA ASN A 54 -7.11 -0.19 0.74
C ASN A 54 -8.46 0.00 0.03
N LYS A 55 -8.49 0.74 -1.09
CA LYS A 55 -9.70 0.87 -1.92
C LYS A 55 -10.22 -0.49 -2.37
N LEU A 56 -9.33 -1.36 -2.86
CA LEU A 56 -9.69 -2.73 -3.24
C LEU A 56 -10.27 -3.52 -2.05
N GLN A 57 -9.63 -3.46 -0.88
CA GLN A 57 -10.10 -4.16 0.31
C GLN A 57 -11.49 -3.67 0.75
N GLN A 58 -11.76 -2.37 0.65
CA GLN A 58 -13.07 -1.81 0.96
C GLN A 58 -14.16 -2.31 0.02
N VAL A 59 -13.87 -2.49 -1.28
CA VAL A 59 -14.82 -3.09 -2.25
C VAL A 59 -15.29 -4.47 -1.79
N PHE A 60 -14.40 -5.27 -1.17
CA PHE A 60 -14.74 -6.61 -0.69
C PHE A 60 -15.33 -6.67 0.72
N SER A 61 -15.31 -5.56 1.45
CA SER A 61 -15.75 -5.51 2.85
C SER A 61 -17.22 -5.11 2.99
N ASP A 62 -17.95 -4.92 1.88
CA ASP A 62 -19.38 -4.61 1.90
C ASP A 62 -20.20 -5.88 2.22
N GLU A 63 -20.78 -5.93 3.41
CA GLU A 63 -21.63 -7.05 3.87
C GLU A 63 -23.03 -7.02 3.25
N ASN A 64 -23.46 -5.89 2.68
CA ASN A 64 -24.81 -5.67 2.19
C ASN A 64 -24.95 -5.85 0.68
N ARG A 65 -23.83 -5.99 -0.05
CA ARG A 65 -23.82 -6.12 -1.52
C ARG A 65 -23.04 -7.36 -1.91
N THR A 66 -23.44 -7.99 -3.02
CA THR A 66 -22.67 -9.09 -3.59
C THR A 66 -21.33 -8.55 -4.09
N THR A 67 -20.24 -8.85 -3.39
CA THR A 67 -18.89 -8.38 -3.75
C THR A 67 -18.18 -9.30 -4.75
N LEU A 68 -18.73 -10.49 -5.00
CA LEU A 68 -18.08 -11.52 -5.80
C LEU A 68 -17.89 -11.12 -7.27
N TRP A 69 -18.88 -10.48 -7.90
CA TRP A 69 -18.78 -10.02 -9.29
C TRP A 69 -17.76 -8.89 -9.46
N GLN A 70 -17.47 -8.15 -8.39
CA GLN A 70 -16.50 -7.04 -8.39
C GLN A 70 -15.05 -7.53 -8.32
N ALA A 71 -14.82 -8.81 -8.02
CA ALA A 71 -13.48 -9.32 -7.79
C ALA A 71 -12.54 -9.17 -8.98
N ILE A 72 -13.01 -9.58 -10.16
CA ILE A 72 -12.23 -9.48 -11.40
C ILE A 72 -12.01 -8.00 -11.81
N PRO A 73 -13.06 -7.15 -11.88
CA PRO A 73 -12.90 -5.73 -12.19
C PRO A 73 -11.93 -5.01 -11.26
N ALA A 74 -12.10 -5.16 -9.94
CA ALA A 74 -11.32 -4.40 -8.97
C ALA A 74 -9.84 -4.82 -8.95
N LEU A 75 -9.54 -6.11 -9.18
CA LEU A 75 -8.17 -6.57 -9.36
C LEU A 75 -7.51 -6.02 -10.63
N LYS A 76 -8.26 -5.91 -11.75
CA LYS A 76 -7.78 -5.29 -12.99
C LYS A 76 -7.49 -3.81 -12.81
N GLU A 77 -8.36 -3.10 -12.10
CA GLU A 77 -8.16 -1.68 -11.79
C GLU A 77 -6.90 -1.46 -10.94
N LEU A 78 -6.69 -2.30 -9.91
CA LEU A 78 -5.49 -2.26 -9.09
C LEU A 78 -4.23 -2.55 -9.93
N GLN A 79 -4.27 -3.59 -10.75
CA GLN A 79 -3.16 -3.94 -11.65
C GLN A 79 -2.80 -2.76 -12.56
N THR A 80 -3.80 -2.17 -13.23
CA THR A 80 -3.61 -1.05 -14.15
C THR A 80 -2.99 0.17 -13.45
N THR A 81 -3.44 0.47 -12.23
CA THR A 81 -2.92 1.59 -11.44
C THR A 81 -1.46 1.35 -11.04
N TRP A 82 -1.10 0.13 -10.67
CA TRP A 82 0.27 -0.23 -10.30
C TRP A 82 1.23 -0.33 -11.49
N GLU A 83 0.75 -0.80 -12.63
CA GLU A 83 1.51 -0.74 -13.89
C GLU A 83 1.80 0.72 -14.27
N ALA A 84 0.82 1.61 -14.15
CA ALA A 84 1.04 3.04 -14.38
C ALA A 84 2.07 3.64 -13.40
N LYS A 85 2.00 3.28 -12.12
CA LYS A 85 3.01 3.70 -11.12
C LYS A 85 4.41 3.17 -11.42
N GLN A 86 4.53 1.96 -11.98
CA GLN A 86 5.82 1.39 -12.39
C GLN A 86 6.42 2.09 -13.62
N GLN A 87 5.63 2.83 -14.41
CA GLN A 87 6.15 3.64 -15.50
C GLN A 87 6.54 5.06 -15.06
N ASP A 88 6.09 5.49 -13.88
CA ASP A 88 6.36 6.81 -13.34
C ASP A 88 7.73 6.83 -12.64
N PRO A 89 8.70 7.67 -13.09
CA PRO A 89 10.02 7.80 -12.48
C PRO A 89 9.99 8.09 -10.98
N LYS A 90 8.89 8.68 -10.48
CA LYS A 90 8.67 8.91 -9.06
C LYS A 90 8.78 7.64 -8.22
N TYR A 91 8.35 6.50 -8.76
CA TYR A 91 8.27 5.25 -7.99
C TYR A 91 9.45 4.29 -8.23
N ILE A 92 10.54 4.73 -8.87
CA ILE A 92 11.71 3.89 -9.19
C ILE A 92 12.19 3.08 -7.98
N LEU A 93 12.26 3.69 -6.80
CA LEU A 93 12.68 3.02 -5.56
C LEU A 93 11.81 1.81 -5.18
N TYR A 94 10.54 1.82 -5.61
CA TYR A 94 9.54 0.80 -5.28
C TYR A 94 9.32 -0.22 -6.40
N HIS A 95 10.00 -0.12 -7.53
CA HIS A 95 9.77 -1.00 -8.68
C HIS A 95 9.85 -2.49 -8.34
N THR A 96 10.82 -2.91 -7.54
CA THR A 96 10.95 -4.31 -7.11
C THR A 96 9.73 -4.76 -6.31
N ALA A 97 9.25 -3.91 -5.40
CA ALA A 97 8.07 -4.20 -4.60
C ALA A 97 6.79 -4.24 -5.45
N LEU A 98 6.62 -3.27 -6.35
CA LEU A 98 5.50 -3.20 -7.30
C LEU A 98 5.49 -4.40 -8.25
N GLN A 99 6.65 -4.82 -8.76
CA GLN A 99 6.74 -6.00 -9.60
C GLN A 99 6.36 -7.28 -8.83
N GLY A 100 6.83 -7.42 -7.59
CA GLY A 100 6.45 -8.52 -6.73
C GLY A 100 4.95 -8.56 -6.44
N SER A 101 4.33 -7.39 -6.27
CA SER A 101 2.90 -7.27 -6.01
C SER A 101 2.05 -7.52 -7.27
N LEU A 102 2.48 -7.05 -8.44
CA LEU A 102 1.88 -7.37 -9.74
C LEU A 102 1.93 -8.88 -10.05
N ASN A 103 3.08 -9.53 -9.81
CA ASN A 103 3.21 -10.99 -9.96
C ASN A 103 2.24 -11.74 -9.04
N LYS A 104 2.00 -11.21 -7.83
CA LYS A 104 1.03 -11.77 -6.89
C LYS A 104 -0.40 -11.60 -7.40
N ILE A 105 -0.75 -10.43 -7.94
CA ILE A 105 -2.06 -10.20 -8.58
C ILE A 105 -2.27 -11.18 -9.73
N ALA A 106 -1.30 -11.32 -10.64
CA ALA A 106 -1.37 -12.24 -11.77
C ALA A 106 -1.63 -13.69 -11.31
N LYS A 107 -0.91 -14.14 -10.27
CA LYS A 107 -1.14 -15.47 -9.66
C LYS A 107 -2.56 -15.65 -9.14
N TYR A 108 -3.14 -14.65 -8.51
CA TYR A 108 -4.53 -14.73 -8.03
C TYR A 108 -5.52 -14.67 -9.18
N TYR A 109 -5.29 -13.81 -10.17
CA TYR A 109 -6.12 -13.71 -11.36
C TYR A 109 -6.24 -15.06 -12.07
N SER A 110 -5.13 -15.76 -12.31
CA SER A 110 -5.15 -17.10 -12.91
C SER A 110 -5.94 -18.13 -12.09
N ARG A 111 -5.96 -18.00 -10.75
CA ARG A 111 -6.75 -18.88 -9.87
C ARG A 111 -8.24 -18.55 -9.88
N LEU A 112 -8.60 -17.28 -10.07
CA LEU A 112 -9.99 -16.84 -10.19
C LEU A 112 -10.58 -17.28 -11.53
N ASP A 113 -9.80 -17.19 -12.60
CA ASP A 113 -10.19 -17.64 -13.94
C ASP A 113 -10.50 -19.14 -14.00
N GLN A 114 -9.75 -19.95 -13.24
CA GLN A 114 -10.01 -21.39 -13.08
C GLN A 114 -11.31 -21.71 -12.32
N LYS A 115 -11.96 -20.72 -11.70
CA LYS A 115 -13.16 -20.89 -10.89
C LYS A 115 -14.36 -20.27 -11.61
N PRO A 116 -15.24 -21.08 -12.23
CA PRO A 116 -16.34 -20.57 -13.04
C PRO A 116 -17.29 -19.65 -12.27
N VAL A 117 -17.36 -19.76 -10.94
CA VAL A 117 -18.20 -18.91 -10.09
C VAL A 117 -17.93 -17.41 -10.29
N TYR A 118 -16.67 -16.99 -10.51
CA TYR A 118 -16.35 -15.57 -10.71
C TYR A 118 -16.79 -15.07 -12.08
N ILE A 119 -16.66 -15.92 -13.10
CA ILE A 119 -17.11 -15.64 -14.48
C ILE A 119 -18.65 -15.60 -14.53
N LEU A 120 -19.32 -16.55 -13.87
CA LEU A 120 -20.78 -16.61 -13.76
C LEU A 120 -21.32 -15.40 -12.99
N ALA A 121 -20.72 -15.03 -11.87
CA ALA A 121 -21.14 -13.86 -11.10
C ALA A 121 -21.01 -12.56 -11.91
N LEU A 122 -19.90 -12.42 -12.64
CA LEU A 122 -19.67 -11.28 -13.54
C LEU A 122 -20.73 -11.24 -14.66
N GLY A 123 -20.97 -12.37 -15.32
CA GLY A 123 -21.97 -12.49 -16.38
C GLY A 123 -23.39 -12.19 -15.90
N MET A 124 -23.80 -12.77 -14.77
CA MET A 124 -25.13 -12.54 -14.20
C MET A 124 -25.37 -11.06 -13.94
N PHE A 125 -24.42 -10.36 -13.31
CA PHE A 125 -24.56 -8.91 -13.07
C PHE A 125 -24.75 -8.11 -14.36
N SER A 126 -23.98 -8.41 -15.42
CA SER A 126 -24.13 -7.77 -16.72
C SER A 126 -25.51 -8.00 -17.33
N PHE A 127 -26.06 -9.21 -17.23
CA PHE A 127 -27.41 -9.50 -17.71
C PHE A 127 -28.49 -8.76 -16.90
N THR A 128 -28.43 -8.74 -15.58
CA THR A 128 -29.46 -8.07 -14.75
C THR A 128 -29.53 -6.56 -15.01
N TYR A 129 -28.39 -5.91 -15.26
CA TYR A 129 -28.35 -4.49 -15.61
C TYR A 129 -28.84 -4.20 -17.04
N SER A 130 -28.59 -5.08 -18.01
CA SER A 130 -29.07 -4.90 -19.39
C SER A 130 -30.59 -5.06 -19.56
N TYR A 131 -31.27 -5.77 -18.68
CA TYR A 131 -32.75 -5.93 -18.71
C TYR A 131 -33.50 -4.99 -17.75
N SER A 132 -32.79 -4.11 -17.03
CA SER A 132 -33.38 -3.13 -16.10
C SER A 132 -33.37 -1.69 -16.63
N CYS A 133 -33.10 -1.50 -17.93
CA CYS A 133 -33.21 -0.21 -18.64
C CYS A 133 -34.37 -0.23 -19.64
#